data_AF-A0A6I3A9H5-F1
#
_entry.id   AF-A0A6I3A9H5-F1
#
_cell.length_a   1.000
_cell.length_b   1.000
_cell.length_c   1.000
_cell.angle_alpha   90.00
_cell.angle_beta   90.00
_cell.angle_gamma   90.00
#
_symmetry.space_group_name_H-M   'P 1'
#
loop_
_entity.id
_entity.type
_entity.pdbx_description
1 polymer ?
#
loop_
_entity_poly.entity_id
_entity_poly.type
_entity_poly.pdbx_seq_one_letter_code
_entity_poly.pdbx_strand_id
1 'polypeptide(L)'
;MSPRRNYPKNKRPKSDDRDISTSNQTIEEHHEGMYIVRKLTGSSSTKPYRCPGCDQMIPLATPHTVAWIEDDEDSRRHWHNACWAKKDKRRPNTERTRNAPRY
;
A
#
# COMPACT_ATOMS: atom_id res chain seq x y z
N MET A 1 46.88 6.77 -24.82
CA MET A 1 45.87 7.67 -24.24
C MET A 1 44.52 7.27 -24.83
N SER A 2 43.72 6.46 -24.11
CA SER A 2 42.52 5.82 -24.66
C SER A 2 41.27 6.67 -24.39
N PRO A 3 40.49 7.07 -25.41
CA PRO A 3 39.27 7.86 -25.19
C PRO A 3 38.21 7.08 -24.38
N ARG A 4 37.78 7.65 -23.25
CA ARG A 4 36.69 7.11 -22.44
C ARG A 4 35.38 7.20 -23.23
N ARG A 5 34.88 6.04 -23.63
CA ARG A 5 33.53 5.82 -24.19
C ARG A 5 32.49 6.33 -23.19
N ASN A 6 31.83 7.43 -23.52
CA ASN A 6 30.72 7.97 -22.74
C ASN A 6 29.44 7.21 -23.13
N TYR A 7 28.93 6.34 -22.27
CA TYR A 7 27.68 5.61 -22.50
C TYR A 7 26.52 6.39 -21.84
N PRO A 8 25.59 7.00 -22.61
CA PRO A 8 24.44 7.66 -22.02
C PRO A 8 23.49 6.61 -21.43
N LYS A 9 23.34 6.61 -20.10
CA LYS A 9 22.37 5.78 -19.38
C LYS A 9 20.96 6.21 -19.77
N ASN A 10 20.36 5.42 -20.66
CA ASN A 10 18.94 5.11 -20.81
C ASN A 10 17.99 6.03 -20.01
N LYS A 11 17.57 7.15 -20.60
CA LYS A 11 16.43 7.93 -20.10
C LYS A 11 15.19 7.04 -20.25
N ARG A 12 14.71 6.48 -19.14
CA ARG A 12 13.36 5.92 -19.07
C ARG A 12 12.39 6.99 -19.56
N PRO A 13 11.50 6.72 -20.54
CA PRO A 13 10.51 7.69 -20.93
C PRO A 13 9.62 7.96 -19.72
N LYS A 14 9.56 9.24 -19.31
CA LYS A 14 8.47 9.73 -18.47
C LYS A 14 7.23 9.67 -19.36
N SER A 15 6.36 8.69 -19.11
CA SER A 15 4.99 8.75 -19.64
C SER A 15 4.28 9.88 -18.91
N ASP A 16 4.41 11.09 -19.44
CA ASP A 16 3.50 12.22 -19.22
C ASP A 16 2.19 11.89 -19.94
N ASP A 17 1.45 10.94 -19.40
CA ASP A 17 0.06 10.64 -19.78
C ASP A 17 -0.54 9.82 -18.64
N ARG A 18 -0.77 10.48 -17.50
CA ARG A 18 -1.57 9.91 -16.42
C ARG A 18 -2.81 10.77 -16.28
N ASP A 19 -3.86 10.32 -16.94
CA ASP A 19 -5.23 10.62 -16.55
C ASP A 19 -5.36 10.44 -15.03
N ILE A 20 -5.33 11.58 -14.37
CA ILE A 20 -5.48 11.80 -12.95
C ILE A 20 -6.97 11.60 -12.66
N SER A 21 -7.36 10.35 -12.39
CA SER A 21 -8.34 9.99 -11.34
C SER A 21 -8.77 8.52 -11.32
N THR A 22 -8.54 7.72 -12.37
CA THR A 22 -9.15 6.36 -12.43
C THR A 22 -8.16 5.21 -12.73
N SER A 23 -6.90 5.49 -13.08
CA SER A 23 -5.97 4.49 -13.62
C SER A 23 -5.12 3.70 -12.59
N ASN A 24 -5.20 4.02 -11.29
CA ASN A 24 -4.40 3.34 -10.25
C ASN A 24 -5.19 2.31 -9.43
N GLN A 25 -6.36 1.90 -9.93
CA GLN A 25 -7.21 0.90 -9.30
C GLN A 25 -7.03 -0.45 -10.01
N THR A 26 -6.91 -1.52 -9.24
CA THR A 26 -6.77 -2.90 -9.73
C THR A 26 -7.68 -3.78 -8.88
N ILE A 27 -8.29 -4.79 -9.49
CA ILE A 27 -9.10 -5.78 -8.78
C ILE A 27 -8.19 -6.99 -8.51
N GLU A 28 -8.08 -7.41 -7.26
CA GLU A 28 -7.31 -8.56 -6.81
C GLU A 28 -8.23 -9.55 -6.09
N GLU A 29 -8.15 -10.83 -6.44
CA GLU A 29 -8.85 -11.90 -5.73
C GLU A 29 -8.05 -12.33 -4.50
N HIS A 30 -8.68 -12.34 -3.32
CA HIS A 30 -8.11 -12.80 -2.05
C HIS A 30 -9.05 -13.78 -1.35
N HIS A 31 -8.60 -14.45 -0.28
CA HIS A 31 -9.39 -15.51 0.37
C HIS A 31 -10.77 -15.09 0.92
N GLU A 32 -10.95 -13.80 1.22
CA GLU A 32 -12.18 -13.21 1.72
C GLU A 32 -13.13 -12.77 0.60
N GLY A 33 -12.65 -12.66 -0.65
CA GLY A 33 -13.40 -12.18 -1.80
C GLY A 33 -12.60 -11.30 -2.75
N MET A 34 -13.31 -10.60 -3.63
CA MET A 34 -12.74 -9.67 -4.60
C MET A 34 -12.46 -8.31 -3.95
N TYR A 35 -11.19 -7.91 -3.98
CA TYR A 35 -10.74 -6.63 -3.45
C TYR A 35 -10.46 -5.65 -4.57
N ILE A 36 -11.01 -4.46 -4.41
CA ILE A 36 -10.57 -3.30 -5.15
C ILE A 36 -9.37 -2.69 -4.43
N VAL A 37 -8.28 -2.52 -5.16
CA VAL A 37 -6.99 -2.05 -4.65
C VAL A 37 -6.59 -0.78 -5.37
N ARG A 38 -6.34 0.29 -4.62
CA ARG A 38 -5.86 1.58 -5.14
C ARG A 38 -4.52 1.95 -4.51
N LYS A 39 -3.50 2.17 -5.34
CA LYS A 39 -2.19 2.65 -4.87
C LYS A 39 -2.21 4.17 -4.75
N LEU A 40 -1.92 4.68 -3.56
CA LEU A 40 -1.84 6.10 -3.26
C LEU A 40 -0.39 6.57 -3.20
N THR A 41 -0.15 7.77 -3.74
CA THR A 41 1.13 8.47 -3.59
C THR A 41 1.18 9.17 -2.25
N GLY A 42 2.39 9.47 -1.76
CA GLY A 42 2.57 10.18 -0.50
C GLY A 42 1.73 11.46 -0.41
N SER A 43 1.80 12.30 -1.45
CA SER A 43 1.09 13.58 -1.50
C SER A 43 -0.44 13.48 -1.36
N SER A 44 -1.05 12.33 -1.69
CA SER A 44 -2.49 12.11 -1.51
C SER A 44 -2.89 11.74 -0.07
N SER A 45 -1.92 11.44 0.79
CA SER A 45 -2.13 11.13 2.21
C SER A 45 -2.12 12.40 3.06
N THR A 46 -3.31 12.91 3.34
CA THR A 46 -3.51 14.12 4.16
C THR A 46 -3.70 13.84 5.65
N LYS A 47 -3.90 12.56 6.03
CA LYS A 47 -4.15 12.12 7.40
C LYS A 47 -3.36 10.84 7.69
N PRO A 48 -2.91 10.64 8.94
CA PRO A 48 -2.33 9.38 9.35
C PRO A 48 -3.43 8.32 9.52
N TYR A 49 -3.15 7.09 9.08
CA TYR A 49 -4.10 5.98 9.12
C TYR A 49 -3.54 4.76 9.84
N ARG A 50 -4.40 3.90 10.38
CA ARG A 50 -3.99 2.66 11.04
C ARG A 50 -3.93 1.50 10.05
N CYS A 51 -2.79 0.83 9.93
CA CYS A 51 -2.62 -0.32 9.06
C CYS A 51 -3.13 -1.61 9.71
N PRO A 52 -4.12 -2.33 9.14
CA PRO A 52 -4.66 -3.55 9.74
C PRO A 52 -3.66 -4.72 9.82
N GLY A 53 -2.74 -4.84 8.85
CA GLY A 53 -1.83 -5.99 8.76
C GLY A 53 -0.67 -5.99 9.77
N CYS A 54 -0.33 -4.84 10.32
CA CYS A 54 0.76 -4.74 11.31
C CYS A 54 0.38 -3.94 12.54
N ASP A 55 -0.82 -3.36 12.56
CA ASP A 55 -1.26 -2.43 13.58
C ASP A 55 -0.14 -1.38 13.80
N GLN A 56 0.25 -0.67 12.74
CA GLN A 56 1.14 0.49 12.83
C GLN A 56 0.53 1.68 12.12
N MET A 57 0.85 2.89 12.58
CA MET A 57 0.39 4.12 11.94
C MET A 57 1.14 4.33 10.62
N ILE A 58 0.39 4.57 9.56
CA ILE A 58 0.88 5.08 8.27
C ILE A 58 0.95 6.60 8.44
N PRO A 59 2.13 7.22 8.42
CA PRO A 59 2.25 8.66 8.53
C PRO A 59 1.64 9.37 7.32
N LEU A 60 1.29 10.64 7.52
CA LEU A 60 0.99 11.56 6.42
C LEU A 60 2.13 11.62 5.41
N ALA A 61 1.82 11.99 4.17
CA ALA A 61 2.77 12.02 3.06
C ALA A 61 3.45 10.67 2.73
N THR A 62 2.98 9.54 3.27
CA THR A 62 3.58 8.21 3.02
C THR A 62 2.85 7.46 1.91
N PRO A 63 3.52 6.96 0.86
CA PRO A 63 2.90 6.13 -0.17
C PRO A 63 2.37 4.81 0.42
N HIS A 64 1.10 4.49 0.16
CA HIS A 64 0.44 3.33 0.74
C HIS A 64 -0.71 2.84 -0.15
N THR A 65 -1.29 1.69 0.17
CA THR A 65 -2.38 1.06 -0.58
C THR A 65 -3.69 1.24 0.17
N VAL A 66 -4.75 1.60 -0.54
CA VAL A 66 -6.12 1.54 -0.02
C VAL A 66 -6.82 0.35 -0.67
N ALA A 67 -7.46 -0.49 0.15
CA ALA A 67 -8.17 -1.66 -0.34
C ALA A 67 -9.52 -1.82 0.35
N TRP A 68 -10.53 -2.23 -0.41
CA TRP A 68 -11.90 -2.48 0.03
C TRP A 68 -12.53 -3.61 -0.79
N ILE A 69 -13.64 -4.17 -0.32
CA ILE A 69 -14.37 -5.23 -1.03
C ILE A 69 -15.17 -4.57 -2.16
N GLU A 70 -15.29 -5.22 -3.33
CA GLU A 70 -15.95 -4.66 -4.52
C GLU A 70 -17.36 -4.08 -4.22
N ASP A 71 -18.14 -4.76 -3.39
CA ASP A 71 -19.50 -4.35 -3.00
C ASP A 71 -19.57 -3.42 -1.78
N ASP A 72 -18.43 -3.02 -1.20
CA ASP A 72 -18.37 -2.21 0.03
C ASP A 72 -17.23 -1.17 -0.02
N GLU A 73 -17.50 -0.04 -0.69
CA GLU A 73 -16.57 1.08 -0.77
C GLU A 73 -16.35 1.80 0.58
N ASP A 74 -17.28 1.69 1.53
CA ASP A 74 -17.13 2.32 2.82
C ASP A 74 -16.15 1.57 3.73
N SER A 75 -15.91 0.28 3.47
CA SER A 75 -14.89 -0.54 4.14
C SER A 75 -13.45 -0.29 3.66
N ARG A 76 -13.16 0.90 3.11
CA ARG A 76 -11.81 1.34 2.72
C ARG A 76 -10.82 1.29 3.86
N ARG A 77 -9.87 0.35 3.75
CA ARG A 77 -8.77 0.19 4.71
C ARG A 77 -7.44 0.60 4.09
N HIS A 78 -6.61 1.25 4.92
CA HIS A 78 -5.32 1.78 4.50
C HIS A 78 -4.22 0.83 4.97
N TRP A 79 -3.39 0.38 4.03
CA TRP A 79 -2.33 -0.59 4.26
C TRP A 79 -0.99 -0.05 3.80
N HIS A 80 0.10 -0.32 4.53
CA HIS A 80 1.41 -0.17 3.94
C HIS A 80 1.54 -1.07 2.70
N ASN A 81 2.26 -0.62 1.66
CA ASN A 81 2.48 -1.41 0.44
C ASN A 81 3.00 -2.83 0.74
N ALA A 82 3.98 -2.93 1.66
CA ALA A 82 4.55 -4.21 2.07
C ALA A 82 3.60 -5.07 2.92
N CYS A 83 2.65 -4.45 3.64
CA CYS A 83 1.64 -5.17 4.39
C CYS A 83 0.58 -5.73 3.46
N TRP A 84 0.13 -4.97 2.46
CA TRP A 84 -0.82 -5.45 1.45
C TRP A 84 -0.26 -6.65 0.67
N ALA A 85 0.98 -6.54 0.17
CA ALA A 85 1.64 -7.62 -0.57
C ALA A 85 1.81 -8.93 0.23
N LYS A 86 1.66 -8.88 1.56
CA LYS A 86 1.74 -10.04 2.46
C LYS A 86 0.47 -10.18 3.29
N LYS A 87 -0.68 -9.66 2.84
CA LYS A 87 -1.93 -9.61 3.62
C LYS A 87 -2.30 -10.97 4.21
N ASP A 88 -2.22 -12.03 3.42
CA ASP A 88 -2.57 -13.38 3.89
C ASP A 88 -1.66 -13.90 5.02
N LYS A 89 -0.42 -13.40 5.07
CA LYS A 89 0.60 -13.81 6.05
C LYS A 89 0.79 -12.79 7.18
N ARG A 90 0.23 -11.57 7.04
CA ARG A 90 0.36 -10.45 7.98
C ARG A 90 -0.95 -10.31 8.74
N ARG A 91 -0.90 -10.66 10.02
CA ARG A 91 -1.96 -10.34 10.99
C ARG A 91 -1.38 -9.38 12.03
N PRO A 92 -2.20 -8.45 12.58
CA PRO A 92 -1.75 -7.63 13.68
C PRO A 92 -1.29 -8.57 14.80
N ASN A 93 -0.16 -8.28 15.42
CA ASN A 93 0.31 -9.06 16.56
C ASN A 93 -0.70 -8.79 17.68
N THR A 94 -1.70 -9.66 17.83
CA THR A 94 -2.60 -9.62 18.97
C THR A 94 -1.71 -9.83 20.18
N GLU A 95 -1.33 -8.74 20.85
CA GLU A 95 -0.70 -8.81 22.15
C GLU A 95 -1.74 -9.42 23.09
N ARG A 96 -1.81 -10.75 23.11
CA ARG A 96 -2.40 -11.49 24.21
C ARG A 96 -1.68 -10.96 25.43
N THR A 97 -2.44 -10.23 26.24
CA THR A 97 -2.06 -9.64 27.51
C THR A 97 -1.08 -10.58 28.22
N ARG A 98 0.22 -10.30 28.09
CA ARG A 98 1.26 -11.06 28.81
C ARG A 98 1.16 -10.85 30.33
N ASN A 99 0.16 -10.09 30.78
CA ASN A 99 -0.07 -9.66 32.15
C ASN A 99 -1.53 -9.81 32.60
N ALA A 100 -2.36 -10.66 31.98
CA ALA A 100 -3.67 -10.97 32.55
C ALA A 100 -3.46 -11.68 33.91
N PRO A 101 -3.96 -11.13 35.03
CA PRO A 101 -3.81 -11.77 36.33
C PRO A 101 -4.54 -13.11 36.30
N ARG A 102 -3.83 -14.17 36.70
CA ARG A 102 -4.45 -15.47 36.96
C ARG A 102 -5.17 -15.37 38.30
N TYR A 103 -6.48 -15.17 38.25
CA TYR A 103 -7.38 -15.55 39.34
C TYR A 103 -8.34 -16.61 38.79
#